data_AF-A0A453AVF2-F1
#
_entry.id   AF-A0A453AVF2-F1
#
_cell.length_a   1.000
_cell.length_b   1.000
_cell.length_c   1.000
_cell.angle_alpha   90.00
_cell.angle_beta   90.00
_cell.angle_gamma   90.00
#
_symmetry.space_group_name_H-M   'P 1'
#
loop_
_entity.id
_entity.type
_entity.pdbx_description
1 polymer ?
#
loop_
_entity_poly.entity_id
_entity_poly.type
_entity_poly.pdbx_seq_one_letter_code
_entity_poly.pdbx_strand_id
1 'polypeptide(L)' 'RAYRDCCRWLKEVEPGCVCESLLHLPMFLVKPQHKYTLRVGKTCEVTYRCGGGRAM' A
#
# COMPACT_ATOMS: atom_id res chain seq x y z
N ARG A 1 -5.53 7.27 20.48
CA ARG A 1 -6.29 8.10 19.51
C ARG A 1 -5.70 8.03 18.10
N ALA A 2 -4.38 8.07 17.93
CA ALA A 2 -3.68 8.03 16.63
C ALA A 2 -4.08 6.90 15.64
N TYR A 3 -4.39 5.69 16.11
CA TYR A 3 -4.77 4.56 15.23
C TYR A 3 -6.01 4.84 14.35
N ARG A 4 -6.97 5.63 14.85
CA ARG A 4 -8.20 5.95 14.10
C ARG A 4 -7.91 6.91 12.95
N ASP A 5 -7.04 7.88 13.19
CA ASP A 5 -6.63 8.83 12.16
C ASP A 5 -5.73 8.13 11.14
N CYS A 6 -4.79 7.28 11.53
CA CYS A 6 -3.97 6.50 10.59
C CYS A 6 -4.84 5.67 9.61
N CYS A 7 -5.90 5.02 10.09
CA CYS A 7 -6.81 4.27 9.22
C CYS A 7 -7.54 5.16 8.19
N ARG A 8 -7.91 6.40 8.58
CA ARG A 8 -8.51 7.37 7.66
C ARG A 8 -7.50 7.78 6.58
N TRP A 9 -6.28 8.11 6.98
CA TRP A 9 -5.22 8.53 6.08
C TRP A 9 -4.84 7.43 5.09
N LEU A 10 -4.76 6.17 5.53
CA LEU A 10 -4.51 5.04 4.63
C LEU A 10 -5.61 4.87 3.57
N LYS A 11 -6.86 5.19 3.90
CA LYS A 11 -7.95 5.14 2.92
C LYS A 11 -7.94 6.31 1.92
N GLU A 12 -7.40 7.46 2.33
CA GLU A 12 -7.27 8.65 1.47
C GLU A 12 -6.01 8.60 0.58
N VAL A 13 -4.99 7.86 0.99
CA VAL A 13 -3.74 7.70 0.23
C VAL A 13 -3.99 6.97 -1.09
N GLU A 14 -3.46 7.53 -2.18
CA GLU A 14 -3.55 6.89 -3.48
C GLU A 14 -2.73 5.60 -3.54
N PRO A 15 -3.28 4.53 -4.15
CA PRO A 15 -2.59 3.26 -4.28
C PRO A 15 -1.28 3.39 -5.06
N GLY A 16 -1.21 4.27 -6.08
CA GLY A 16 0.00 4.48 -6.89
C GLY A 16 1.21 4.89 -6.04
N CYS A 17 1.03 5.85 -5.13
CA CYS A 17 2.08 6.34 -4.23
C CYS A 17 2.63 5.23 -3.31
N VAL A 18 1.75 4.37 -2.80
CA VAL A 18 2.16 3.21 -1.98
C VAL A 18 2.95 2.22 -2.83
N CYS A 19 2.51 1.97 -4.06
CA CYS A 19 3.18 1.05 -4.97
C CYS A 19 4.55 1.57 -5.43
N GLU A 20 4.70 2.88 -5.70
CA GLU A 20 5.98 3.51 -6.02
C GLU A 20 6.95 3.45 -4.85
N SER A 21 6.47 3.65 -3.63
CA SER A 21 7.29 3.50 -2.42
C SER A 21 7.83 2.06 -2.28
N LEU A 22 7.05 1.06 -2.70
CA LEU A 22 7.47 -0.34 -2.72
C LEU A 22 8.51 -0.65 -3.81
N LEU A 23 8.67 0.20 -4.84
CA LEU A 23 9.74 0.06 -5.84
C LEU A 23 11.12 0.42 -5.30
N HIS A 24 11.19 1.22 -4.23
CA HIS A 24 12.45 1.52 -3.54
C HIS A 24 12.97 0.36 -2.70
N LEU A 25 12.17 -0.71 -2.53
CA LEU A 25 12.64 -1.92 -1.86
C LEU A 25 13.67 -2.64 -2.74
N PRO A 26 14.55 -3.45 -2.12
CA PRO A 26 15.45 -4.31 -2.85
C PRO A 26 14.70 -5.17 -3.88
N MET A 27 15.31 -5.37 -5.05
CA MET A 27 14.70 -6.03 -6.22
C MET A 27 14.05 -7.40 -5.95
N PHE A 28 14.47 -8.12 -4.90
CA PHE A 28 13.89 -9.41 -4.52
C PHE A 28 12.52 -9.32 -3.82
N LEU A 29 12.17 -8.14 -3.28
CA LEU A 29 10.88 -7.86 -2.64
C LEU A 29 9.89 -7.18 -3.59
N VAL A 30 10.40 -6.61 -4.69
CA VAL A 30 9.59 -5.93 -5.69
C VAL A 30 8.88 -6.98 -6.56
N LYS A 31 7.57 -7.11 -6.38
CA LYS A 31 6.72 -7.95 -7.26
C LYS A 31 5.97 -7.07 -8.26
N PRO A 32 5.93 -7.43 -9.56
CA PRO A 32 5.24 -6.63 -10.58
C PRO A 32 3.71 -6.59 -10.38
N GLN A 33 3.12 -7.65 -9.82
CA GLN A 33 1.73 -7.68 -9.39
C GLN A 33 1.66 -8.25 -7.98
N HIS A 34 1.26 -7.44 -7.02
CA HIS A 34 1.14 -7.83 -5.63
C HIS A 34 0.00 -7.08 -4.93
N LYS A 35 -0.57 -7.74 -3.93
CA LYS A 35 -1.51 -7.11 -3.00
C LYS A 35 -0.71 -6.77 -1.75
N TYR A 36 -0.70 -5.50 -1.38
CA TYR A 36 -0.05 -5.03 -0.16
C TYR A 36 -1.13 -4.71 0.89
N THR A 37 -1.18 -5.52 1.94
CA THR A 37 -2.18 -5.39 2.99
C THR A 37 -1.57 -4.77 4.24
N LEU A 38 -1.99 -3.55 4.56
CA LEU A 38 -1.63 -2.86 5.80
C LEU A 38 -2.68 -3.11 6.87
N ARG A 39 -2.21 -3.60 8.03
CA ARG A 39 -3.03 -3.79 9.23
C ARG A 39 -2.66 -2.76 10.28
N VAL A 40 -3.61 -1.90 10.63
CA VAL A 40 -3.45 -0.87 11.65
C VAL A 40 -4.30 -1.26 12.87
N GLY A 41 -3.62 -1.71 13.92
CA GLY A 41 -4.28 -2.23 15.13
C GLY A 41 -5.03 -3.54 14.87
N LYS A 42 -6.22 -3.69 15.47
CA LYS A 42 -7.07 -4.90 15.32
C LYS A 42 -8.26 -4.72 14.37
N THR A 43 -8.56 -3.50 13.93
CA THR A 43 -9.84 -3.15 13.29
C THR A 43 -9.71 -2.53 11.90
N CYS A 44 -8.50 -2.13 11.50
CA CYS A 44 -8.29 -1.50 10.20
C CYS A 44 -7.37 -2.36 9.34
N GLU A 45 -7.89 -2.82 8.22
CA GLU A 45 -7.15 -3.53 7.18
C GLU A 45 -7.40 -2.82 5.85
N VAL A 46 -6.33 -2.38 5.20
CA VAL A 46 -6.38 -1.74 3.88
C VAL A 46 -5.51 -2.54 2.94
N THR A 47 -6.07 -2.96 1.81
CA THR A 47 -5.35 -3.74 0.81
C THR A 47 -5.19 -2.91 -0.45
N TYR A 48 -3.95 -2.54 -0.76
CA TYR A 48 -3.57 -1.92 -2.03
C TYR A 48 -3.27 -3.00 -3.05
N ARG A 49 -3.72 -2.80 -4.29
CA ARG A 49 -3.41 -3.68 -5.40
C ARG A 49 -2.40 -2.95 -6.28
N CYS A 50 -1.15 -3.36 -6.15
CA CYS A 50 -0.04 -2.85 -6.92
C CYS A 50 0.17 -3.76 -8.12
N GLY A 51 0.04 -3.23 -9.33
CA GLY A 51 0.11 -4.01 -10.56
C GLY A 51 -1.12 -3.79 -11.43
N GLY A 52 -0.89 -3.25 -12.63
CA GLY A 52 -1.93 -2.79 -13.55
C GLY A 52 -1.62 -1.42 -14.19
N GLY A 53 -0.64 -0.68 -13.65
CA GLY A 53 -0.04 0.45 -14.33
C GLY A 53 0.90 -0.07 -15.40
N ARG A 54 0.46 -0.02 -16.66
CA ARG A 54 1.33 -0.14 -17.82
C ARG A 54 2.45 0.88 -17.62
N ALA A 55 3.67 0.40 -17.47
CA ALA A 55 4.82 1.21 -17.87
C ALA A 55 4.74 1.29 -19.41
N MET A 56 4.07 2.33 -19.91
CA MET A 56 4.29 2.93 -21.23
C MET A 56 3.68 4.33 -21.23
#